data_AF-A0A2S3Y6C6-F1
#
_entry.id   AF-A0A2S3Y6C6-F1
#
_cell.length_a   1.000
_cell.length_b   1.000
_cell.length_c   1.000
_cell.angle_alpha   90.00
_cell.angle_beta   90.00
_cell.angle_gamma   90.00
#
_symmetry.space_group_name_H-M   'P 1'
#
loop_
_entity.id
_entity.type
_entity.pdbx_description
1 polymer ?
#
loop_
_entity_poly.entity_id
_entity_poly.type
_entity_poly.pdbx_seq_one_letter_code
_entity_poly.pdbx_strand_id
1 'polypeptide(L)'
;MSDRLAPPVPRPAAEPLLWRRSSRSTGMNNCVEAARIGHRPDSGGGPRTGGARLAVRDSKDVERPPLTFSATAWTTFVAGLEPPRSG
;
A
#
# COMPACT_ATOMS: atom_id res chain seq x y z
N MET A 1 46.30 4.99 11.05
CA MET A 1 45.26 5.44 10.11
C MET A 1 44.00 4.63 10.42
N SER A 2 43.14 5.12 11.33
CA SER A 2 41.91 4.43 11.67
C SER A 2 40.78 4.98 10.83
N ASP A 3 40.38 4.19 9.84
CA ASP A 3 39.22 4.41 8.99
C ASP A 3 37.96 4.47 9.87
N ARG A 4 37.41 5.68 10.05
CA ARG A 4 36.13 5.87 10.74
C ARG A 4 35.03 5.46 9.77
N LEU A 5 34.68 4.18 9.77
CA LEU A 5 33.41 3.71 9.22
C LEU A 5 32.28 4.50 9.91
N ALA A 6 31.64 5.39 9.16
CA ALA A 6 30.44 6.08 9.61
C ALA A 6 29.38 5.04 10.01
N PRO A 7 28.62 5.26 11.09
CA PRO A 7 27.55 4.34 11.47
C PRO A 7 26.53 4.27 10.31
N PRO A 8 25.96 3.08 10.03
CA PRO A 8 24.93 2.95 9.00
C PRO A 8 23.79 3.90 9.35
N VAL A 9 23.52 4.84 8.45
CA VAL A 9 22.38 5.75 8.59
C VAL A 9 21.13 4.88 8.73
N PRO A 10 20.36 4.99 9.82
CA PRO A 10 19.13 4.24 9.94
C PRO A 10 18.26 4.64 8.76
N ARG A 11 18.03 3.70 7.84
CA ARG A 11 17.00 3.85 6.80
C ARG A 11 15.73 4.21 7.55
N PRO A 12 15.06 5.32 7.23
CA PRO A 12 13.83 5.66 7.93
C PRO A 12 12.94 4.45 7.82
N ALA A 13 12.58 3.87 8.97
CA ALA A 13 11.62 2.78 9.04
C ALA A 13 10.46 3.19 8.14
N ALA A 14 10.06 2.31 7.21
CA ALA A 14 8.96 2.62 6.30
C ALA A 14 7.83 3.20 7.15
N GLU A 15 7.40 4.42 6.84
CA GLU A 15 6.36 5.05 7.65
C GLU A 15 5.18 4.11 7.75
N PRO A 16 4.58 3.96 8.95
CA PRO A 16 3.49 3.02 9.14
C PRO A 16 2.40 3.35 8.12
N LEU A 17 2.09 2.36 7.27
CA LEU A 17 1.05 2.52 6.26
C LEU A 17 -0.27 2.86 6.95
N LEU A 18 -0.93 3.93 6.52
CA LEU A 18 -2.23 4.32 7.05
C LEU A 18 -3.32 3.41 6.47
N TRP A 19 -3.57 2.30 7.16
CA TRP A 19 -4.60 1.32 6.80
C TRP A 19 -6.00 1.85 7.04
N ARG A 20 -6.86 1.72 6.03
CA ARG A 20 -8.28 2.09 6.10
C ARG A 20 -9.14 0.84 5.91
N ARG A 21 -9.96 0.54 6.91
CA ARG A 21 -10.98 -0.51 6.84
C ARG A 21 -12.26 0.02 6.19
N SER A 22 -12.89 -0.78 5.34
CA SER A 22 -14.19 -0.42 4.76
C SER A 22 -15.30 -0.38 5.82
N SER A 23 -16.24 0.57 5.71
CA SER A 23 -17.46 0.60 6.53
C SER A 23 -18.44 -0.54 6.20
N ARG A 24 -18.27 -1.19 5.04
CA ARG A 24 -19.02 -2.39 4.65
C ARG A 24 -18.52 -3.65 5.34
N SER A 25 -17.40 -3.60 6.05
CA SER A 25 -16.82 -4.69 6.83
C SER A 25 -17.59 -4.91 8.14
N THR A 26 -18.90 -5.18 8.05
CA THR A 26 -19.78 -5.44 9.20
C THR A 26 -20.40 -6.84 9.11
N GLY A 27 -20.57 -7.52 10.26
CA GLY A 27 -21.41 -8.71 10.42
C GLY A 27 -20.90 -10.06 9.92
N MET A 28 -19.96 -10.14 8.95
CA MET A 28 -19.57 -11.41 8.30
C MET A 28 -18.08 -11.76 8.35
N ASN A 29 -17.27 -11.12 9.19
CA ASN A 29 -15.86 -11.48 9.44
C ASN A 29 -14.92 -11.50 8.21
N ASN A 30 -15.28 -10.89 7.08
CA ASN A 30 -14.43 -10.85 5.85
C ASN A 30 -13.85 -9.44 5.63
N CYS A 31 -13.31 -8.83 6.68
CA CYS A 31 -12.93 -7.43 6.68
C CYS A 31 -11.61 -7.22 5.93
N VAL A 32 -11.60 -6.32 4.94
CA VAL A 32 -10.38 -5.91 4.23
C VAL A 32 -9.93 -4.50 4.65
N GLU A 33 -8.62 -4.30 4.64
CA GLU A 33 -7.95 -3.01 4.86
C GLU A 33 -7.09 -2.64 3.66
N ALA A 34 -7.08 -1.36 3.31
CA ALA A 34 -6.25 -0.85 2.21
C ALA A 34 -5.43 0.38 2.63
N ALA A 35 -4.21 0.50 2.09
CA ALA A 35 -3.31 1.61 2.34
C ALA A 35 -2.60 2.06 1.05
N ARG A 36 -2.36 3.37 0.91
CA ARG A 36 -1.58 3.91 -0.22
C ARG A 36 -0.10 3.88 0.11
N ILE A 37 0.71 3.37 -0.83
CA ILE A 37 2.16 3.26 -0.73
C ILE A 37 2.80 4.18 -1.76
N GLY A 38 3.89 4.85 -1.39
CA GLY A 38 4.73 5.64 -2.31
C GLY A 38 4.50 7.15 -2.28
N HIS A 39 3.68 7.66 -1.36
CA HIS A 39 3.72 9.08 -0.99
C HIS A 39 4.78 9.27 0.10
N ARG A 40 6.06 9.42 -0.28
CA ARG A 40 7.00 10.11 0.61
C ARG A 40 6.95 11.60 0.27
N PRO A 41 6.51 12.47 1.19
CA PRO A 41 6.55 13.91 0.99
C PRO A 41 7.97 14.49 1.05
N ASP A 42 8.95 13.74 1.58
CA ASP A 42 10.29 14.22 1.98
C ASP A 42 11.46 13.66 1.15
N SER A 43 11.23 12.73 0.22
CA SER A 43 12.31 12.20 -0.63
C SER A 43 12.61 13.14 -1.78
N GLY A 44 13.61 14.01 -1.58
CA GLY A 44 14.07 14.99 -2.56
C GLY A 44 14.15 14.45 -4.00
N GLY A 45 13.29 15.01 -4.85
CA GLY A 45 13.63 15.48 -6.20
C GLY A 45 14.10 14.49 -7.27
N GLY A 46 14.00 13.17 -7.10
CA GLY A 46 14.30 12.21 -8.17
C GLY A 46 13.07 11.88 -9.05
N PRO A 47 13.23 11.53 -10.35
CA PRO A 47 12.11 11.09 -11.18
C PRO A 47 11.41 9.91 -10.52
N ARG A 48 10.13 10.11 -10.19
CA ARG A 48 9.29 9.13 -9.50
C ARG A 48 8.90 8.01 -10.44
N THR A 49 9.78 7.05 -10.64
CA THR A 49 9.48 5.82 -11.42
C THR A 49 8.53 4.87 -10.65
N GLY A 50 8.33 5.10 -9.35
CA GLY A 50 7.36 4.40 -8.52
C GLY A 50 6.06 5.19 -8.37
N GLY A 51 5.11 5.00 -9.29
CA GLY A 51 3.76 5.56 -9.17
C GLY A 51 3.05 5.11 -7.88
N ALA A 52 1.96 5.79 -7.51
CA ALA A 52 1.16 5.45 -6.34
C ALA A 52 0.70 3.98 -6.42
N ARG A 53 0.94 3.22 -5.34
CA ARG A 53 0.55 1.81 -5.22
C ARG A 53 -0.49 1.66 -4.11
N LEU A 54 -1.32 0.63 -4.23
CA LEU A 54 -2.32 0.29 -3.23
C LEU A 54 -1.96 -1.06 -2.61
N ALA A 55 -1.79 -1.11 -1.30
CA ALA A 55 -1.73 -2.36 -0.57
C ALA A 55 -3.11 -2.74 -0.03
N VAL A 56 -3.44 -4.02 -0.09
CA VAL A 56 -4.69 -4.61 0.42
C VAL A 56 -4.33 -5.81 1.26
N ARG A 57 -4.93 -5.93 2.46
CA ARG A 57 -4.76 -7.09 3.35
C ARG A 57 -6.08 -7.50 3.99
N ASP A 58 -6.09 -8.72 4.48
CA ASP A 58 -7.12 -9.21 5.38
C ASP A 58 -6.91 -8.62 6.79
N SER A 59 -7.98 -8.18 7.44
CA SER A 59 -7.89 -7.54 8.77
C SER A 59 -7.57 -8.53 9.89
N LYS A 60 -7.73 -9.84 9.66
CA LYS A 60 -7.42 -10.90 10.64
C LYS A 60 -6.00 -11.40 10.51
N ASP A 61 -5.44 -11.36 9.31
CA ASP A 61 -4.09 -11.83 9.00
C ASP A 61 -3.11 -10.67 8.73
N VAL A 62 -3.02 -9.71 9.67
CA VAL A 62 -2.23 -8.46 9.50
C VAL A 62 -0.72 -8.67 9.38
N GLU A 63 -0.22 -9.79 9.89
CA GLU A 63 1.19 -10.19 9.83
C GLU A 63 1.58 -10.75 8.46
N ARG A 64 0.61 -11.12 7.62
CA ARG A 64 0.89 -11.63 6.28
C ARG A 64 1.24 -10.48 5.34
N PRO A 65 2.15 -10.71 4.36
CA PRO A 65 2.45 -9.71 3.35
C PRO A 65 1.19 -9.25 2.60
N PRO A 66 0.95 -7.94 2.48
CA PRO A 66 -0.21 -7.43 1.78
C PRO A 66 -0.07 -7.58 0.26
N LEU A 67 -1.20 -7.76 -0.43
CA LEU A 67 -1.25 -7.70 -1.89
C LEU A 67 -1.03 -6.25 -2.34
N THR A 68 -0.10 -6.03 -3.28
CA THR A 68 0.21 -4.68 -3.77
C THR A 68 -0.18 -4.54 -5.23
N PHE A 69 -0.94 -3.50 -5.52
CA PHE A 69 -1.44 -3.16 -6.86
C PHE A 69 -0.81 -1.86 -7.36
N SER A 70 -0.53 -1.79 -8.66
CA SER A 70 -0.39 -0.50 -9.33
C SER A 70 -1.76 0.17 -9.47
N ALA A 71 -1.78 1.48 -9.70
CA ALA A 71 -3.03 2.20 -9.95
C ALA A 71 -3.84 1.59 -11.12
N THR A 72 -3.16 1.22 -12.21
CA THR A 72 -3.79 0.57 -13.38
C THR A 72 -4.38 -0.78 -13.01
N ALA A 73 -3.61 -1.66 -12.35
CA ALA A 73 -4.08 -2.98 -11.97
C ALA A 73 -5.29 -2.92 -11.02
N TRP A 74 -5.27 -2.00 -10.07
CA TRP A 74 -6.41 -1.77 -9.18
C TRP A 74 -7.66 -1.32 -9.95
N THR A 75 -7.50 -0.39 -10.88
CA THR A 75 -8.63 0.12 -11.68
C THR A 75 -9.23 -0.98 -12.55
N THR A 76 -8.40 -1.78 -13.23
CA THR A 76 -8.85 -2.93 -14.01
C THR A 76 -9.56 -3.97 -13.15
N PHE A 77 -9.03 -4.27 -11.96
CA PHE A 77 -9.66 -5.19 -11.02
C PHE A 77 -11.06 -4.73 -10.64
N VAL A 78 -11.22 -3.46 -10.22
CA VAL A 78 -12.52 -2.90 -9.84
C VAL A 78 -13.50 -2.88 -11.01
N ALA A 79 -13.04 -2.51 -12.21
CA ALA A 79 -13.88 -2.51 -13.42
C ALA A 79 -14.43 -3.90 -13.75
N GLY A 80 -13.66 -4.97 -13.48
CA GLY A 80 -14.12 -6.35 -13.66
C GLY A 80 -15.15 -6.81 -12.62
N LEU A 81 -15.36 -6.05 -11.53
CA LEU A 81 -16.38 -6.35 -10.52
C LEU A 81 -17.74 -5.70 -10.83
N GLU A 82 -17.80 -4.71 -11.73
CA GLU A 82 -19.08 -4.13 -12.12
C GLU A 82 -19.86 -5.13 -13.00
N PRO A 83 -21.13 -5.43 -12.67
CA PRO A 83 -21.97 -6.20 -13.58
C PRO A 83 -22.12 -5.45 -14.91
N PRO A 84 -22.32 -6.15 -16.04
CA PRO A 84 -22.60 -5.47 -17.31
C PRO A 84 -23.80 -4.56 -17.12
N ARG A 85 -23.65 -3.29 -17.49
CA ARG A 85 -24.76 -2.33 -17.46
C ARG A 85 -25.83 -2.86 -18.41
N SER A 86 -26.89 -3.39 -17.84
CA SER A 86 -28.07 -3.79 -18.60
C SER A 86 -28.75 -2.48 -19.02
N GLY A 87 -28.70 -2.20 -20.33
CA GLY A 87 -29.48 -1.13 -20.96
C GLY A 87 -30.92 -1.54 -21.15
#